data_AF-A0A7X5TXB9-F1
#
_entry.id   AF-A0A7X5TXB9-F1
#
_cell.length_a   1.000
_cell.length_b   1.000
_cell.length_c   1.000
_cell.angle_alpha   90.00
_cell.angle_beta   90.00
_cell.angle_gamma   90.00
#
_symmetry.space_group_name_H-M   'P 1'
#
loop_
_entity.id
_entity.type
_entity.pdbx_description
1 polymer ?
#
loop_
_entity_poly.entity_id
_entity_poly.type
_entity_poly.pdbx_seq_one_letter_code
_entity_poly.pdbx_strand_id
1 'polypeptide(L)'
;MTSLNTDFDLMHVVAGQIDTRNEEIRAMLGSFIGRMSSVPPSVWGGAAAVRFREVVERWNAESMALNDALARISETIRLNERTLREAGDSHSQQIAAITTHL
;
A
#
# COMPACT_ATOMS: atom_id res chain seq x y z
N MET A 1 -9.46 -27.85 4.28
CA MET A 1 -10.04 -26.49 4.24
C MET A 1 -9.46 -25.55 5.30
N THR A 2 -9.13 -26.02 6.50
CA THR A 2 -8.62 -25.17 7.60
C THR A 2 -7.32 -24.42 7.27
N SER A 3 -6.36 -25.07 6.60
CA SER A 3 -5.08 -24.43 6.21
C SER A 3 -5.28 -23.30 5.19
N LEU A 4 -6.16 -23.47 4.19
CA LEU A 4 -6.37 -22.49 3.14
C LEU A 4 -7.05 -21.22 3.67
N ASN A 5 -7.99 -21.38 4.62
CA ASN A 5 -8.59 -20.23 5.32
C ASN A 5 -7.54 -19.47 6.14
N THR A 6 -6.63 -20.17 6.82
CA THR A 6 -5.52 -19.53 7.53
C THR A 6 -4.59 -18.74 6.59
N ASP A 7 -4.33 -19.27 5.38
CA ASP A 7 -3.52 -18.58 4.38
C ASP A 7 -4.20 -17.29 3.87
N PHE A 8 -5.53 -17.31 3.69
CA PHE A 8 -6.29 -16.11 3.33
C PHE A 8 -6.33 -15.06 4.45
N ASP A 9 -6.51 -15.50 5.70
CA ASP A 9 -6.45 -14.61 6.85
C ASP A 9 -5.07 -13.93 6.94
N LEU A 10 -3.99 -14.67 6.66
CA LEU A 10 -2.64 -14.11 6.58
C LEU A 10 -2.52 -13.06 5.48
N MET A 11 -3.06 -13.31 4.28
CA MET A 11 -3.07 -12.31 3.20
C MET A 11 -3.78 -11.03 3.62
N HIS A 12 -4.93 -11.15 4.29
CA HIS A 12 -5.68 -9.99 4.80
C HIS A 12 -4.87 -9.20 5.84
N VAL A 13 -4.23 -9.90 6.79
CA VAL A 13 -3.36 -9.29 7.79
C VAL A 13 -2.18 -8.55 7.15
N VAL A 14 -1.49 -9.17 6.18
CA VAL A 14 -0.35 -8.55 5.50
C VAL A 14 -0.77 -7.31 4.72
N ALA A 15 -1.92 -7.33 4.02
CA ALA A 15 -2.44 -6.14 3.35
C ALA A 15 -2.71 -4.99 4.35
N GLY A 16 -3.28 -5.30 5.52
CA GLY A 16 -3.48 -4.32 6.59
C GLY A 16 -2.17 -3.77 7.16
N GLN A 17 -1.15 -4.61 7.35
CA GLN A 17 0.17 -4.17 7.80
C GLN A 17 0.82 -3.22 6.79
N ILE A 18 0.67 -3.47 5.49
CA ILE A 18 1.17 -2.58 4.44
C ILE A 18 0.49 -1.21 4.52
N ASP A 19 -0.82 -1.16 4.74
CA ASP A 19 -1.53 0.11 4.88
C ASP A 19 -1.05 0.90 6.10
N THR A 20 -0.91 0.26 7.27
CA THR A 20 -0.35 0.91 8.47
C THR A 20 1.05 1.46 8.21
N ARG A 21 1.93 0.68 7.56
CA ARG A 21 3.29 1.14 7.22
C ARG A 21 3.26 2.27 6.20
N ASN A 22 2.33 2.25 5.25
CA ASN A 22 2.16 3.33 4.27
C ASN A 22 1.78 4.65 4.96
N GLU A 23 0.86 4.60 5.93
CA GLU A 23 0.48 5.78 6.74
C GLU A 23 1.64 6.31 7.58
N GLU A 24 2.39 5.43 8.23
CA GLU A 24 3.59 5.81 9.00
C GLU A 24 4.65 6.48 8.11
N ILE A 25 4.91 5.92 6.93
CA ILE A 25 5.81 6.50 5.93
C ILE A 25 5.27 7.86 5.47
N ARG A 26 3.99 7.98 5.14
CA ARG A 26 3.37 9.25 4.74
C ARG A 26 3.55 10.33 5.79
N ALA A 27 3.31 10.00 7.06
CA ALA A 27 3.49 10.92 8.17
C ALA A 27 4.96 11.36 8.32
N MET A 28 5.91 10.42 8.20
CA MET A 28 7.33 10.69 8.27
C MET A 28 7.80 11.62 7.14
N LEU A 29 7.41 11.32 5.89
CA LEU A 29 7.74 12.13 4.72
C LEU A 29 7.13 13.54 4.80
N GLY A 30 5.88 13.63 5.27
CA GLY A 30 5.18 14.89 5.50
C GLY A 30 5.85 15.75 6.58
N SER A 31 6.28 15.14 7.68
CA SER A 31 7.03 15.83 8.74
C SER A 31 8.36 16.39 8.21
N PHE A 32 9.10 15.58 7.46
CA PHE A 32 10.38 15.98 6.88
C PHE A 32 10.23 17.19 5.94
N ILE A 33 9.27 17.14 5.00
CA ILE A 33 9.10 18.24 4.05
C ILE A 33 8.55 19.50 4.71
N GLY A 34 7.70 19.37 5.73
CA GLY A 34 7.23 20.49 6.54
C GLY A 34 8.39 21.22 7.23
N ARG A 35 9.33 20.46 7.83
CA ARG A 35 10.55 21.03 8.43
C ARG A 35 11.42 21.72 7.40
N MET A 36 11.65 21.11 6.25
CA MET A 36 12.44 21.71 5.16
C MET A 36 11.79 23.01 4.65
N SER A 37 10.46 23.02 4.50
CA SER A 37 9.70 24.17 4.00
C SER A 37 9.59 25.32 5.01
N SER A 38 9.80 25.03 6.29
CA SER A 38 9.81 26.04 7.36
C SER A 38 11.10 26.86 7.44
N VAL A 39 12.13 26.48 6.68
CA VAL A 39 13.40 27.21 6.68
C VAL A 39 13.18 28.61 6.08
N PRO A 40 13.58 29.70 6.78
CA PRO A 40 13.27 31.06 6.36
C PRO A 40 13.76 31.38 4.94
N PRO A 41 12.99 32.15 4.13
CA PRO A 41 13.43 32.58 2.80
C PRO A 41 14.75 33.36 2.82
N SER A 42 15.08 34.00 3.94
CA SER A 42 16.36 34.69 4.14
C SER A 42 17.57 33.75 4.09
N VAL A 43 17.39 32.45 4.32
CA VAL A 43 18.42 31.41 4.19
C VAL A 43 18.56 30.98 2.72
N TRP A 44 17.46 30.96 1.98
CA TRP A 44 17.41 30.55 0.58
C TRP A 44 17.32 31.78 -0.34
N GLY A 45 18.34 32.65 -0.34
CA GLY A 45 18.37 33.81 -1.21
C GLY A 45 18.67 33.46 -2.68
N GLY A 46 18.02 34.16 -3.62
CA GLY A 46 18.37 34.13 -5.05
C GLY A 46 18.24 32.74 -5.70
N ALA A 47 19.30 32.27 -6.37
CA ALA A 47 19.31 30.98 -7.07
C ALA A 47 19.04 29.78 -6.15
N ALA A 48 19.33 29.88 -4.85
CA ALA A 48 19.08 28.83 -3.88
C ALA A 48 17.57 28.57 -3.65
N ALA A 49 16.73 29.62 -3.68
CA ALA A 49 15.27 29.46 -3.57
C ALA A 49 14.67 28.64 -4.72
N VAL A 50 15.18 28.85 -5.95
CA VAL A 50 14.69 28.13 -7.13
C VAL A 50 15.04 26.64 -7.01
N ARG A 51 16.30 26.33 -6.67
CA ARG A 51 16.73 24.94 -6.45
C ARG A 51 16.01 24.27 -5.30
N PHE A 52 15.73 24.99 -4.22
CA PHE A 52 14.93 24.46 -3.12
C PHE A 52 13.54 24.04 -3.57
N ARG A 53 12.86 24.88 -4.35
CA ARG A 53 11.52 24.58 -4.89
C ARG A 53 11.54 23.32 -5.76
N GLU A 54 12.52 23.21 -6.66
CA GLU A 54 12.69 22.02 -7.51
C GLU A 54 12.90 20.74 -6.68
N VAL A 55 13.71 20.82 -5.61
CA VAL A 55 13.91 19.68 -4.70
C VAL A 55 12.63 19.31 -3.96
N VAL A 56 11.86 20.30 -3.48
CA VAL A 56 10.58 20.09 -2.80
C VAL A 56 9.55 19.45 -3.75
N GLU A 57 9.44 19.94 -4.98
CA GLU A 57 8.53 19.38 -6.00
C GLU A 57 8.90 17.93 -6.33
N ARG A 58 10.17 17.65 -6.57
CA ARG A 58 10.65 16.29 -6.83
C ARG A 58 10.38 15.36 -5.65
N TRP A 59 10.66 15.82 -4.43
CA TRP A 59 10.40 15.06 -3.21
C TRP A 59 8.92 14.72 -3.05
N ASN A 60 8.02 15.67 -3.31
CA ASN A 60 6.59 15.44 -3.25
C ASN A 60 6.15 14.39 -4.28
N ALA A 61 6.67 14.46 -5.51
CA ALA A 61 6.38 13.49 -6.55
C ALA A 61 6.86 12.07 -6.17
N GLU A 62 8.09 11.93 -5.67
CA GLU A 62 8.64 10.64 -5.21
C GLU A 62 7.84 10.09 -4.03
N SER A 63 7.45 10.95 -3.08
CA SER A 63 6.64 10.57 -1.91
C SER A 63 5.25 10.07 -2.31
N MET A 64 4.59 10.75 -3.25
CA MET A 64 3.29 10.33 -3.79
C MET A 64 3.40 8.98 -4.51
N ALA A 65 4.42 8.83 -5.38
CA ALA A 65 4.63 7.59 -6.11
C ALA A 65 4.85 6.38 -5.19
N LEU A 66 5.60 6.55 -4.09
CA LEU A 66 5.78 5.50 -3.08
C LEU A 66 4.46 5.13 -2.39
N ASN A 67 3.69 6.14 -1.96
CA ASN A 67 2.42 5.94 -1.29
C ASN A 67 1.42 5.18 -2.17
N ASP A 68 1.34 5.57 -3.45
CA ASP A 68 0.46 4.94 -4.43
C ASP A 68 0.90 3.51 -4.73
N ALA A 69 2.21 3.25 -4.83
CA ALA A 69 2.73 1.91 -5.02
C ALA A 69 2.37 0.98 -3.86
N LEU A 70 2.54 1.43 -2.61
CA LEU A 70 2.18 0.66 -1.42
C LEU A 70 0.68 0.39 -1.33
N ALA A 71 -0.16 1.38 -1.63
CA ALA A 71 -1.61 1.20 -1.68
C ALA A 71 -2.03 0.21 -2.77
N ARG A 72 -1.39 0.24 -3.94
CA ARG A 72 -1.65 -0.72 -5.02
C ARG A 72 -1.23 -2.14 -4.65
N ILE A 73 -0.16 -2.31 -3.89
CA ILE A 73 0.28 -3.62 -3.39
C ILE A 73 -0.75 -4.19 -2.41
N SER A 74 -1.22 -3.41 -1.42
CA SER A 74 -2.22 -3.89 -0.47
C SER A 74 -3.54 -4.26 -1.17
N GLU A 75 -3.96 -3.48 -2.16
CA GLU A 75 -5.14 -3.81 -2.97
C GLU A 75 -4.94 -5.07 -3.82
N THR A 76 -3.76 -5.26 -4.41
CA THR A 76 -3.45 -6.47 -5.18
C THR A 76 -3.53 -7.72 -4.30
N ILE A 77 -3.04 -7.65 -3.06
CA ILE A 77 -3.13 -8.76 -2.11
C ILE A 77 -4.59 -9.10 -1.81
N ARG A 78 -5.45 -8.11 -1.57
CA ARG A 78 -6.89 -8.31 -1.33
C ARG A 78 -7.62 -8.87 -2.55
N LEU A 79 -7.26 -8.40 -3.74
CA LEU A 79 -7.83 -8.94 -4.97
C LEU A 79 -7.47 -10.42 -5.12
N ASN A 80 -6.20 -10.77 -4.93
CA ASN A 80 -5.74 -12.15 -5.02
C ASN A 80 -6.41 -13.05 -3.97
N GLU A 81 -6.57 -12.57 -2.73
CA GLU A 81 -7.28 -13.30 -1.67
C GLU A 81 -8.71 -13.63 -2.07
N ARG A 82 -9.47 -12.66 -2.57
CA ARG A 82 -10.84 -12.87 -3.07
C ARG A 82 -10.89 -13.88 -4.22
N THR A 83 -10.03 -13.70 -5.23
CA THR A 83 -9.98 -14.61 -6.39
C THR A 83 -9.66 -16.05 -5.98
N LEU A 84 -8.72 -16.25 -5.06
CA LEU A 84 -8.35 -17.58 -4.58
C LEU A 84 -9.47 -18.20 -3.73
N ARG A 85 -10.16 -17.40 -2.90
CA ARG A 85 -11.30 -17.85 -2.10
C ARG A 85 -12.45 -18.33 -2.99
N GLU A 86 -12.82 -17.54 -3.99
CA GLU A 86 -13.86 -17.90 -4.98
C GLU A 86 -13.54 -19.21 -5.70
N ALA A 87 -12.27 -19.41 -6.09
CA ALA A 87 -11.82 -20.65 -6.71
C ALA A 87 -11.91 -21.85 -5.77
N GLY A 88 -11.53 -21.68 -4.49
CA GLY A 88 -11.62 -22.72 -3.47
C GLY A 88 -13.06 -23.13 -3.13
N ASP A 89 -13.96 -22.15 -3.05
CA ASP A 89 -15.39 -22.38 -2.79
C ASP A 89 -16.06 -23.10 -3.97
N SER A 90 -15.77 -22.65 -5.20
CA SER A 90 -16.27 -23.29 -6.42
C SER A 90 -15.81 -24.75 -6.52
N HIS A 91 -14.55 -25.03 -6.20
CA HIS A 91 -14.02 -26.40 -6.18
C HIS A 91 -14.73 -27.27 -5.13
N SER A 92 -14.93 -26.73 -3.92
CA SER A 92 -15.60 -27.44 -2.84
C SER A 92 -17.07 -27.78 -3.18
N GLN A 93 -17.77 -26.85 -3.82
CA GLN A 93 -19.15 -27.05 -4.31
C GLN A 93 -19.23 -28.15 -5.38
N GLN A 94 -18.29 -28.17 -6.33
CA GLN A 94 -18.23 -29.21 -7.36
C GLN A 94 -18.02 -30.60 -6.76
N ILE A 95 -17.11 -30.73 -5.78
CA ILE A 95 -16.89 -32.01 -5.09
C ILE A 95 -18.16 -32.45 -4.35
N ALA A 96 -18.82 -31.55 -3.62
CA ALA A 96 -20.06 -31.86 -2.90
C ALA A 96 -21.19 -32.31 -3.86
N ALA A 97 -21.31 -31.67 -5.03
CA ALA A 97 -22.27 -32.05 -6.05
C ALA A 97 -22.00 -33.46 -6.58
N ILE A 98 -20.74 -33.81 -6.88
CA ILE A 98 -20.37 -35.16 -7.32
C ILE A 98 -20.67 -36.21 -6.25
N THR A 99 -20.32 -35.95 -4.98
CA THR A 99 -20.59 -36.87 -3.87
C THR A 99 -22.09 -37.09 -3.64
N THR A 100 -22.93 -36.09 -3.91
CA THR A 100 -24.39 -36.21 -3.76
C THR A 100 -25.03 -37.04 -4.87
N HIS A 101 -24.36 -37.21 -6.01
CA HIS A 101 -24.82 -38.01 -7.15
C HIS A 101 -24.36 -39.48 -7.12
N LEU A 102 -23.63 -39.91 -6.07
CA LEU A 102 -23.22 -41.29 -5.80
C LEU A 102 -24.07 -41.89 -4.68
#